data_AF-A0A9R0SDS1-F1
#
_entry.id   AF-A0A9R0SDS1-F1
#
_cell.length_a   1.000
_cell.length_b   1.000
_cell.length_c   1.000
_cell.angle_alpha   90.00
_cell.angle_beta   90.00
_cell.angle_gamma   90.00
#
_symmetry.space_group_name_H-M   'P 1'
#
loop_
_entity.id
_entity.type
_entity.pdbx_description
1 polymer ?
#
loop_
_entity_poly.entity_id
_entity_poly.type
_entity_poly.pdbx_seq_one_letter_code
_entity_poly.pdbx_strand_id
1 'polypeptide(L)'
;MEMKLTIKRVPTVLSNYQEEGGGGCGRNCLGDCCLPASKLPLYAFKADPKKPAQDDELPTEFFLNSLLLAQWEDRVARGLFRYDVTACETKVIPGELGFVAQLNEGRHLKKRPTEFRVDRVLQPFDSAKFNFTKVGQEEVLFRFEKGGGDSSYFLENAPSTEGDHAPSVVAINVSPIEYGHVLLIPRVLDRLPQQIDPESFLLALHMAAEAASPYFRLGYNSLGAFATINHLHFQHTTCQYLFLLRRRLPRRSPLPSVR
;
A
#
# COMPACT_ATOMS: atom_id res chain seq x y z
N MET A 1 -3.29 -37.01 -21.10
CA MET A 1 -4.13 -36.92 -19.89
C MET A 1 -4.24 -35.46 -19.54
N GLU A 2 -5.41 -34.86 -19.78
CA GLU A 2 -5.63 -33.41 -19.69
C GLU A 2 -5.95 -33.04 -18.23
N MET A 3 -5.02 -32.38 -17.53
CA MET A 3 -5.26 -31.92 -16.15
C MET A 3 -6.12 -30.65 -16.18
N LYS A 4 -7.43 -30.82 -15.98
CA LYS A 4 -8.36 -29.71 -15.74
C LYS A 4 -8.22 -29.22 -14.30
N LEU A 5 -7.58 -28.06 -14.12
CA LEU A 5 -7.64 -27.30 -12.87
C LEU A 5 -9.10 -26.95 -12.56
N THR A 6 -9.66 -27.55 -11.52
CA THR A 6 -11.00 -27.25 -11.02
C THR A 6 -10.88 -26.45 -9.73
N ILE A 7 -11.18 -25.15 -9.81
CA ILE A 7 -11.22 -24.28 -8.63
C ILE A 7 -12.53 -24.54 -7.89
N LYS A 8 -12.45 -25.16 -6.70
CA LYS A 8 -13.59 -25.29 -5.78
C LYS A 8 -13.87 -23.94 -5.13
N ARG A 9 -15.06 -23.39 -5.35
CA ARG A 9 -15.54 -22.22 -4.58
C ARG A 9 -15.81 -22.65 -3.14
N VAL A 10 -15.14 -22.01 -2.20
CA VAL A 10 -15.39 -22.15 -0.76
C VAL A 10 -16.11 -20.89 -0.29
N PRO A 11 -17.15 -20.99 0.56
CA PRO A 11 -17.82 -19.83 1.13
C PRO A 11 -16.82 -18.92 1.85
N THR A 12 -16.78 -17.64 1.46
CA THR A 12 -15.94 -16.63 2.09
C THR A 12 -16.59 -16.13 3.37
N VAL A 13 -15.91 -16.28 4.50
CA VAL A 13 -16.29 -15.62 5.76
C VAL A 13 -15.97 -14.13 5.64
N LEU A 14 -17.00 -13.29 5.78
CA LEU A 14 -16.87 -11.83 5.80
C LEU A 14 -16.15 -11.37 7.08
N SER A 15 -15.39 -10.29 6.97
CA SER A 15 -14.57 -9.70 8.03
C SER A 15 -15.40 -9.22 9.23
N ASN A 16 -14.78 -9.28 10.42
CA ASN A 16 -15.31 -8.96 11.75
C ASN A 16 -16.07 -7.63 11.93
N TYR A 17 -16.07 -6.69 10.98
CA TYR A 17 -16.74 -5.38 11.13
C TYR A 17 -17.44 -4.85 9.87
N GLN A 18 -17.78 -5.73 8.92
CA GLN A 18 -18.38 -5.33 7.64
C GLN A 18 -19.89 -5.57 7.52
N GLU A 19 -20.58 -5.93 8.61
CA GLU A 19 -22.06 -5.88 8.67
C GLU A 19 -22.53 -4.46 9.03
N GLU A 20 -23.56 -3.99 8.34
CA GLU A 20 -24.21 -2.70 8.59
C GLU A 20 -25.00 -2.73 9.90
N GLY A 21 -24.75 -1.78 10.80
CA GLY A 21 -25.51 -1.64 12.03
C GLY A 21 -24.90 -0.63 13.00
N GLY A 22 -25.66 0.43 13.31
CA GLY A 22 -25.41 1.39 14.40
C GLY A 22 -25.31 2.86 13.96
N GLY A 23 -26.29 3.68 14.37
CA GLY A 23 -26.33 5.13 14.10
C GLY A 23 -25.26 5.93 14.85
N GLY A 24 -24.54 6.80 14.14
CA GLY A 24 -23.21 7.28 14.51
C GLY A 24 -22.23 6.10 14.51
N CYS A 25 -21.23 6.06 13.63
CA CYS A 25 -20.77 4.75 13.13
C CYS A 25 -20.26 3.76 14.19
N GLY A 26 -19.87 4.21 15.40
CA GLY A 26 -19.45 3.35 16.52
C GLY A 26 -18.15 2.57 16.25
N ARG A 27 -17.47 2.87 15.13
CA ARG A 27 -16.40 2.06 14.53
C ARG A 27 -15.08 2.80 14.39
N ASN A 28 -14.96 4.01 14.94
CA ASN A 28 -13.75 4.83 14.82
C ASN A 28 -13.25 4.92 13.36
N CYS A 29 -14.15 5.21 12.41
CA CYS A 29 -13.85 5.05 10.98
C CYS A 29 -13.05 6.24 10.39
N LEU A 30 -12.70 6.12 9.11
CA LEU A 30 -12.08 7.18 8.30
C LEU A 30 -13.09 8.13 7.63
N GLY A 31 -14.35 8.09 8.03
CA GLY A 31 -15.42 8.94 7.49
C GLY A 31 -15.54 10.29 8.20
N ASP A 32 -16.40 11.14 7.66
CA ASP A 32 -16.63 12.51 8.14
C ASP A 32 -17.04 12.57 9.62
N CYS A 33 -17.60 11.48 10.16
CA CYS A 33 -18.02 11.40 11.55
C CYS A 33 -16.88 11.20 12.56
N CYS A 34 -15.72 10.69 12.14
CA CYS A 34 -14.66 10.26 13.06
C CYS A 34 -13.28 10.81 12.71
N LEU A 35 -12.97 10.97 11.42
CA LEU A 35 -11.66 11.38 10.96
C LEU A 35 -11.28 12.82 11.37
N PRO A 36 -12.17 13.83 11.33
CA PRO A 36 -11.83 15.19 11.73
C PRO A 36 -11.43 15.35 13.21
N ALA A 37 -11.88 14.43 14.07
CA ALA A 37 -11.54 14.42 15.49
C ALA A 37 -10.38 13.45 15.83
N SER A 38 -9.79 12.81 14.82
CA SER A 38 -8.75 11.80 15.01
C SER A 38 -7.40 12.43 15.39
N LYS A 39 -6.56 11.64 16.08
CA LYS A 39 -5.17 12.00 16.37
C LYS A 39 -4.24 10.98 15.73
N LEU A 40 -4.40 10.78 14.42
CA LEU A 40 -3.55 9.85 13.68
C LEU A 40 -2.10 10.35 13.69
N PRO A 41 -1.11 9.44 13.81
CA PRO A 41 0.29 9.81 13.64
C PRO A 41 0.52 10.44 12.27
N LEU A 42 1.53 11.28 12.15
CA LEU A 42 1.85 12.00 10.92
C LEU A 42 3.30 11.74 10.52
N TYR A 43 3.51 11.26 9.30
CA TYR A 43 4.77 11.35 8.61
C TYR A 43 4.71 12.53 7.64
N ALA A 44 5.52 13.56 7.91
CA ALA A 44 5.66 14.72 7.05
C ALA A 44 6.94 14.59 6.21
N PHE A 45 6.81 14.53 4.89
CA PHE A 45 7.98 14.40 4.00
C PHE A 45 8.52 15.77 3.55
N LYS A 46 9.83 15.87 3.35
CA LYS A 46 10.49 17.11 2.91
C LYS A 46 9.98 17.62 1.56
N ALA A 47 9.95 18.95 1.42
CA ALA A 47 9.41 19.59 0.22
C ALA A 47 10.26 19.40 -1.05
N ASP A 48 11.59 19.28 -0.92
CA ASP A 48 12.52 19.06 -2.03
C ASP A 48 13.34 17.78 -1.83
N PRO A 49 13.17 16.74 -2.68
CA PRO A 49 13.96 15.51 -2.58
C PRO A 49 15.46 15.70 -2.90
N LYS A 50 15.86 16.80 -3.54
CA LYS A 50 17.23 17.05 -4.02
C LYS A 50 18.16 17.72 -3.01
N LYS A 51 17.65 18.28 -1.93
CA LYS A 51 18.49 18.82 -0.86
C LYS A 51 18.96 17.66 0.03
N PRO A 52 20.27 17.40 0.17
CA PRO A 52 20.79 16.52 1.20
C PRO A 52 20.48 17.12 2.58
N ALA A 53 20.20 16.26 3.56
CA ALA A 53 20.16 16.67 4.96
C ALA A 53 21.52 17.28 5.34
N GLN A 54 21.53 18.32 6.17
CA GLN A 54 22.78 18.90 6.67
C GLN A 54 23.56 17.83 7.45
N ASP A 55 24.89 17.81 7.27
CA ASP A 55 25.84 16.73 7.60
C ASP A 55 25.97 16.34 9.11
N ASP A 56 25.14 16.86 10.01
CA ASP A 56 25.28 16.63 11.47
C ASP A 56 24.30 15.61 12.07
N GLU A 57 23.36 15.07 11.31
CA GLU A 57 22.51 13.94 11.74
C GLU A 57 22.81 12.68 10.91
N LEU A 58 23.09 11.57 11.60
CA LEU A 58 23.20 10.24 11.00
C LEU A 58 22.07 10.03 9.99
N PRO A 59 22.34 9.62 8.74
CA PRO A 59 21.29 9.43 7.76
C PRO A 59 20.26 8.45 8.31
N THR A 60 19.04 8.91 8.52
CA THR A 60 17.84 8.07 8.70
C THR A 60 17.47 7.43 7.36
N GLU A 61 18.47 6.88 6.66
CA GLU A 61 18.28 6.12 5.44
C GLU A 61 17.24 5.03 5.74
N PHE A 62 16.22 4.95 4.91
CA PHE A 62 15.12 4.00 5.04
C PHE A 62 14.21 4.17 6.27
N PHE A 63 14.23 5.30 6.98
CA PHE A 63 13.39 5.49 8.18
C PHE A 63 11.89 5.24 7.91
N LEU A 64 11.34 5.80 6.81
CA LEU A 64 9.95 5.51 6.43
C LEU A 64 9.71 4.02 6.18
N ASN A 65 10.66 3.33 5.52
CA ASN A 65 10.54 1.89 5.27
C ASN A 65 10.55 1.09 6.58
N SER A 66 11.45 1.41 7.51
CA SER A 66 11.50 0.77 8.83
C SER A 66 10.23 1.05 9.65
N LEU A 67 9.73 2.28 9.63
CA LEU A 67 8.48 2.66 10.28
C LEU A 67 7.29 1.90 9.70
N LEU A 68 7.19 1.79 8.37
CA LEU A 68 6.15 1.02 7.69
C LEU A 68 6.13 -0.44 8.13
N LEU A 69 7.30 -1.08 8.15
CA LEU A 69 7.43 -2.48 8.54
C LEU A 69 7.08 -2.70 10.02
N ALA A 70 7.62 -1.87 10.91
CA ALA A 70 7.33 -1.95 12.35
C ALA A 70 5.82 -1.76 12.64
N GLN A 71 5.19 -0.76 12.02
CA GLN A 71 3.76 -0.52 12.18
C GLN A 71 2.92 -1.64 11.55
N TRP A 72 3.35 -2.22 10.42
CA TRP A 72 2.67 -3.36 9.81
C TRP A 72 2.72 -4.60 10.71
N GLU A 73 3.88 -4.90 11.31
CA GLU A 73 4.08 -6.01 12.26
C GLU A 73 3.27 -5.82 13.55
N ASP A 74 3.17 -4.60 14.07
CA ASP A 74 2.26 -4.30 15.19
C ASP A 74 0.81 -4.71 14.86
N ARG A 75 0.34 -4.41 13.65
CA ARG A 75 -1.03 -4.79 13.24
C ARG A 75 -1.17 -6.29 12.99
N VAL A 76 -0.09 -7.00 12.67
CA VAL A 76 -0.06 -8.47 12.65
C VAL A 76 -0.24 -9.01 14.06
N ALA A 77 0.54 -8.50 15.03
CA ALA A 77 0.44 -8.92 16.43
C ALA A 77 -0.95 -8.65 17.04
N ARG A 78 -1.64 -7.60 16.56
CA ARG A 78 -3.02 -7.27 16.94
C ARG A 78 -4.10 -8.08 16.19
N GLY A 79 -3.73 -8.95 15.25
CA GLY A 79 -4.65 -9.84 14.55
C GLY A 79 -5.57 -9.14 13.53
N LEU A 80 -5.14 -8.02 12.94
CA LEU A 80 -5.97 -7.23 12.02
C LEU A 80 -5.99 -7.77 10.57
N PHE A 81 -5.14 -8.74 10.25
CA PHE A 81 -5.05 -9.34 8.91
C PHE A 81 -5.98 -10.54 8.76
N ARG A 82 -6.50 -10.75 7.54
CA ARG A 82 -7.41 -11.87 7.25
C ARG A 82 -6.68 -13.22 7.20
N TYR A 83 -5.41 -13.22 6.90
CA TYR A 83 -4.56 -14.40 6.77
C TYR A 83 -3.10 -13.99 6.88
N ASP A 84 -2.25 -14.95 7.21
CA ASP A 84 -0.81 -14.75 7.29
C ASP A 84 -0.18 -14.92 5.90
N VAL A 85 0.59 -13.92 5.47
CA VAL A 85 1.33 -13.94 4.21
C VAL A 85 2.81 -14.32 4.40
N THR A 86 3.32 -14.27 5.62
CA THR A 86 4.73 -14.54 5.95
C THR A 86 5.09 -16.01 5.82
N ALA A 87 4.09 -16.90 5.92
CA ALA A 87 4.24 -18.33 5.74
C ALA A 87 3.99 -18.82 4.29
N CYS A 88 3.80 -17.92 3.32
CA CYS A 88 3.47 -18.33 1.96
C CYS A 88 4.68 -18.99 1.26
N GLU A 89 4.47 -20.20 0.72
CA GLU A 89 5.47 -20.89 -0.08
C GLU A 89 5.88 -20.03 -1.28
N THR A 90 7.16 -19.70 -1.34
CA THR A 90 7.73 -18.82 -2.36
C THR A 90 8.89 -19.51 -3.06
N LYS A 91 8.88 -19.51 -4.39
CA LYS A 91 9.94 -20.11 -5.22
C LYS A 91 10.38 -19.17 -6.34
N VAL A 92 11.68 -19.15 -6.58
CA VAL A 92 12.23 -18.56 -7.81
C VAL A 92 12.00 -19.58 -8.94
N ILE A 93 11.33 -19.14 -9.99
CA ILE A 93 11.06 -19.96 -11.18
C ILE A 93 12.35 -20.06 -11.99
N PRO A 94 12.79 -21.28 -12.37
CA PRO A 94 13.96 -21.46 -13.22
C PRO A 94 13.87 -20.65 -14.52
N GLY A 95 14.93 -19.92 -14.86
CA GLY A 95 15.03 -19.11 -16.07
C GLY A 95 15.86 -17.84 -15.85
N GLU A 96 16.12 -17.10 -16.94
CA GLU A 96 16.97 -15.90 -16.91
C GLU A 96 16.27 -14.65 -16.38
N LEU A 97 14.93 -14.70 -16.28
CA LEU A 97 14.09 -13.55 -15.94
C LEU A 97 13.91 -13.34 -14.43
N GLY A 98 14.31 -14.33 -13.61
CA GLY A 98 14.24 -14.24 -12.15
C GLY A 98 12.81 -14.09 -11.62
N PHE A 99 11.82 -14.72 -12.25
CA PHE A 99 10.44 -14.68 -11.77
C PHE A 99 10.32 -15.36 -10.41
N VAL A 100 9.47 -14.78 -9.56
CA VAL A 100 9.14 -15.31 -8.24
C VAL A 100 7.67 -15.69 -8.25
N ALA A 101 7.35 -16.92 -7.85
CA ALA A 101 5.99 -17.38 -7.64
C ALA A 101 5.75 -17.61 -6.16
N GLN A 102 4.67 -17.05 -5.65
CA GLN A 102 4.22 -17.24 -4.27
C GLN A 102 2.81 -17.83 -4.27
N LEU A 103 2.60 -18.89 -3.49
CA LEU A 103 1.29 -19.50 -3.29
C LEU A 103 0.65 -18.90 -2.03
N ASN A 104 -0.39 -18.08 -2.22
CA ASN A 104 -1.14 -17.46 -1.14
C ASN A 104 -2.58 -18.00 -1.10
N GLU A 105 -2.77 -19.10 -0.38
CA GLU A 105 -4.05 -19.79 -0.26
C GLU A 105 -5.10 -18.95 0.48
N GLY A 106 -4.68 -18.24 1.53
CA GLY A 106 -5.55 -17.36 2.31
C GLY A 106 -6.21 -16.27 1.45
N ARG A 107 -5.44 -15.70 0.52
CA ARG A 107 -5.94 -14.69 -0.42
C ARG A 107 -7.00 -15.25 -1.37
N HIS A 108 -6.83 -16.47 -1.86
CA HIS A 108 -7.80 -17.07 -2.78
C HIS A 108 -9.19 -17.17 -2.14
N LEU A 109 -9.25 -17.52 -0.86
CA LEU A 109 -10.49 -17.75 -0.12
C LEU A 109 -11.15 -16.47 0.40
N LYS A 110 -10.35 -15.44 0.74
CA LYS A 110 -10.80 -14.24 1.47
C LYS A 110 -10.77 -12.94 0.66
N LYS A 111 -10.41 -12.99 -0.64
CA LYS A 111 -10.44 -11.81 -1.52
C LYS A 111 -11.88 -11.31 -1.69
N ARG A 112 -12.07 -9.99 -1.53
CA ARG A 112 -13.38 -9.37 -1.76
C ARG A 112 -13.81 -9.51 -3.24
N PRO A 113 -15.09 -9.82 -3.52
CA PRO A 113 -15.63 -9.73 -4.87
C PRO A 113 -15.68 -8.28 -5.36
N THR A 114 -15.52 -8.08 -6.66
CA THR A 114 -15.67 -6.76 -7.27
C THR A 114 -17.15 -6.33 -7.25
N GLU A 115 -17.46 -5.18 -6.64
CA GLU A 115 -18.82 -4.64 -6.52
C GLU A 115 -19.25 -3.76 -7.73
N PHE A 116 -18.40 -3.67 -8.76
CA PHE A 116 -18.66 -2.92 -9.97
C PHE A 116 -18.50 -3.80 -11.21
N ARG A 117 -19.15 -3.40 -12.31
CA ARG A 117 -18.98 -4.06 -13.59
C ARG A 117 -17.63 -3.65 -14.16
N VAL A 118 -16.92 -4.60 -14.76
CA VAL A 118 -15.62 -4.33 -15.42
C VAL A 118 -15.87 -4.06 -16.91
N ASP A 119 -16.72 -3.08 -17.19
CA ASP A 119 -17.08 -2.62 -18.53
C ASP A 119 -16.39 -1.30 -18.88
N ARG A 120 -16.01 -0.51 -17.87
CA ARG A 120 -15.25 0.74 -18.02
C ARG A 120 -14.15 0.85 -16.97
N VAL A 121 -13.00 1.39 -17.38
CA VAL A 121 -11.89 1.69 -16.46
C VAL A 121 -12.20 2.92 -15.60
N LEU A 122 -12.86 3.92 -16.18
CA LEU A 122 -13.26 5.15 -15.49
C LEU A 122 -14.72 5.04 -15.08
N GLN A 123 -14.96 5.05 -13.77
CA GLN A 123 -16.29 5.01 -13.18
C GLN A 123 -16.36 6.02 -12.03
N PRO A 124 -17.50 6.71 -11.85
CA PRO A 124 -17.67 7.63 -10.72
C PRO A 124 -17.56 6.88 -9.39
N PHE A 125 -17.08 7.58 -8.37
CA PHE A 125 -17.10 7.08 -7.00
C PHE A 125 -18.54 6.76 -6.56
N ASP A 126 -18.71 5.71 -5.77
CA ASP A 126 -19.99 5.28 -5.23
C ASP A 126 -19.87 5.05 -3.72
N SER A 127 -20.51 5.92 -2.93
CA SER A 127 -20.47 5.86 -1.47
C SER A 127 -21.24 4.67 -0.90
N ALA A 128 -22.20 4.10 -1.64
CA ALA A 128 -22.97 2.95 -1.20
C ALA A 128 -22.09 1.69 -1.17
N LYS A 129 -21.18 1.54 -2.14
CA LYS A 129 -20.21 0.43 -2.19
C LYS A 129 -19.14 0.55 -1.12
N PHE A 130 -18.37 -0.52 -0.92
CA PHE A 130 -17.23 -0.41 -0.03
C PHE A 130 -16.23 0.65 -0.53
N ASN A 131 -15.74 1.47 0.41
CA ASN A 131 -14.69 2.43 0.18
C ASN A 131 -13.93 2.73 1.50
N PHE A 132 -12.77 3.37 1.41
CA PHE A 132 -11.90 3.55 2.57
C PHE A 132 -12.42 4.46 3.67
N THR A 133 -13.47 5.28 3.46
CA THR A 133 -14.07 6.03 4.57
C THR A 133 -14.76 5.12 5.60
N LYS A 134 -15.04 3.87 5.22
CA LYS A 134 -15.67 2.85 6.07
C LYS A 134 -14.64 2.02 6.87
N VAL A 135 -13.35 2.21 6.65
CA VAL A 135 -12.26 1.50 7.35
C VAL A 135 -12.06 2.09 8.75
N GLY A 136 -11.76 1.23 9.72
CA GLY A 136 -11.43 1.61 11.10
C GLY A 136 -10.03 2.22 11.20
N GLN A 137 -9.86 3.21 12.06
CA GLN A 137 -8.58 3.89 12.26
C GLN A 137 -7.48 2.98 12.84
N GLU A 138 -7.84 1.82 13.43
CA GLU A 138 -6.89 0.80 13.86
C GLU A 138 -6.07 0.19 12.72
N GLU A 139 -6.61 0.21 11.49
CA GLU A 139 -5.92 -0.23 10.27
C GLU A 139 -4.93 0.82 9.74
N VAL A 140 -5.01 2.07 10.22
CA VAL A 140 -4.17 3.18 9.78
C VAL A 140 -2.81 3.12 10.48
N LEU A 141 -1.74 3.33 9.72
CA LEU A 141 -0.39 3.45 10.24
C LEU A 141 -0.07 4.90 10.62
N PHE A 142 -0.33 5.83 9.68
CA PHE A 142 -0.11 7.26 9.82
C PHE A 142 -0.72 8.04 8.64
N ARG A 143 -0.85 9.35 8.80
CA ARG A 143 -1.04 10.32 7.72
C ARG A 143 0.27 10.55 7.00
N PHE A 144 0.22 10.76 5.69
CA PHE A 144 1.39 11.03 4.86
C PHE A 144 1.19 12.33 4.10
N GLU A 145 1.87 13.39 4.54
CA GLU A 145 1.62 14.76 4.08
C GLU A 145 2.92 15.49 3.79
N LYS A 146 2.85 16.54 2.97
CA LYS A 146 4.00 17.38 2.67
C LYS A 146 4.34 18.25 3.88
N GLY A 147 5.57 18.14 4.38
CA GLY A 147 6.09 19.02 5.43
C GLY A 147 6.38 20.43 4.92
N GLY A 148 6.38 21.41 5.84
CA GLY A 148 6.76 22.78 5.55
C GLY A 148 8.28 23.06 5.59
N GLY A 149 9.08 22.08 6.01
CA GLY A 149 10.53 22.22 6.23
C GLY A 149 11.40 21.47 5.23
N ASP A 150 12.71 21.61 5.41
CA ASP A 150 13.75 20.96 4.61
C ASP A 150 14.01 19.49 5.01
N SER A 151 13.45 19.04 6.14
CA SER A 151 13.59 17.66 6.65
C SER A 151 12.25 16.96 6.80
N SER A 152 12.29 15.63 6.64
CA SER A 152 11.16 14.76 6.94
C SER A 152 11.12 14.44 8.44
N TYR A 153 9.93 14.30 9.01
CA TYR A 153 9.77 14.00 10.44
C TYR A 153 8.51 13.17 10.70
N PHE A 154 8.48 12.52 11.87
CA PHE A 154 7.34 11.73 12.32
C PHE A 154 6.82 12.25 13.66
N LEU A 155 5.50 12.44 13.76
CA LEU A 155 4.81 12.82 14.98
C LEU A 155 3.82 11.73 15.35
N GLU A 156 3.98 11.14 16.52
CA GLU A 156 3.11 10.05 17.00
C GLU A 156 1.66 10.52 17.23
N ASN A 157 1.50 11.80 17.58
CA ASN A 157 0.19 12.43 17.76
C ASN A 157 0.21 13.81 17.11
N ALA A 158 -0.43 13.94 15.94
CA ALA A 158 -0.61 15.22 15.27
C ALA A 158 -2.11 15.54 15.18
N PRO A 159 -2.55 16.75 15.60
CA PRO A 159 -3.93 17.16 15.41
C PRO A 159 -4.28 17.14 13.92
N SER A 160 -5.52 16.79 13.60
CA SER A 160 -6.05 16.96 12.25
C SER A 160 -5.83 18.41 11.82
N THR A 161 -5.07 18.61 10.75
CA THR A 161 -4.78 19.93 10.21
C THR A 161 -5.94 20.35 9.32
N GLU A 162 -6.46 21.56 9.53
CA GLU A 162 -7.36 22.19 8.56
C GLU A 162 -6.51 22.62 7.36
N GLY A 163 -6.58 21.83 6.29
CA GLY A 163 -5.97 22.15 5.00
C GLY A 163 -7.03 22.20 3.90
N ASP A 164 -6.64 22.65 2.71
CA ASP A 164 -7.53 22.74 1.54
C ASP A 164 -8.09 21.38 1.09
N HIS A 165 -7.46 20.28 1.51
CA HIS A 165 -7.81 18.91 1.15
C HIS A 165 -7.90 17.99 2.36
N ALA A 166 -8.69 16.93 2.23
CA ALA A 166 -8.73 15.85 3.19
C ALA A 166 -7.34 15.19 3.38
N PRO A 167 -7.04 14.60 4.55
CA PRO A 167 -5.76 13.98 4.79
C PRO A 167 -5.55 12.76 3.88
N SER A 168 -4.29 12.54 3.51
CA SER A 168 -3.85 11.31 2.85
C SER A 168 -3.33 10.34 3.90
N VAL A 169 -3.77 9.09 3.85
CA VAL A 169 -3.47 8.09 4.90
C VAL A 169 -2.74 6.89 4.33
N VAL A 170 -1.91 6.29 5.17
CA VAL A 170 -1.31 4.98 4.94
C VAL A 170 -1.99 3.98 5.87
N ALA A 171 -2.56 2.92 5.32
CA ALA A 171 -3.25 1.88 6.06
C ALA A 171 -2.77 0.49 5.64
N ILE A 172 -2.90 -0.51 6.51
CA ILE A 172 -2.62 -1.89 6.12
C ILE A 172 -3.57 -2.34 5.01
N ASN A 173 -3.08 -3.21 4.13
CA ASN A 173 -3.99 -4.02 3.33
C ASN A 173 -4.35 -5.27 4.14
N VAL A 174 -5.54 -5.31 4.74
CA VAL A 174 -6.02 -6.47 5.53
C VAL A 174 -6.09 -7.78 4.73
N SER A 175 -5.98 -7.72 3.40
CA SER A 175 -5.79 -8.86 2.50
C SER A 175 -4.44 -8.75 1.78
N PRO A 176 -3.33 -8.92 2.52
CA PRO A 176 -2.00 -8.62 2.01
C PRO A 176 -1.62 -9.62 0.89
N ILE A 177 -0.81 -9.15 -0.04
CA ILE A 177 -0.22 -9.98 -1.10
C ILE A 177 1.19 -10.40 -0.74
N GLU A 178 1.90 -9.58 0.05
CA GLU A 178 3.29 -9.78 0.44
C GLU A 178 3.52 -9.14 1.82
N TYR A 179 4.65 -9.43 2.46
CA TYR A 179 5.10 -8.72 3.65
C TYR A 179 5.18 -7.19 3.44
N GLY A 180 4.79 -6.43 4.47
CA GLY A 180 4.77 -4.96 4.42
C GLY A 180 3.68 -4.37 3.50
N HIS A 181 2.66 -5.16 3.12
CA HIS A 181 1.64 -4.68 2.20
C HIS A 181 0.71 -3.64 2.84
N VAL A 182 0.86 -2.40 2.39
CA VAL A 182 0.05 -1.24 2.81
C VAL A 182 -0.58 -0.55 1.61
N LEU A 183 -1.53 0.33 1.89
CA LEU A 183 -2.24 1.17 0.94
C LEU A 183 -1.92 2.63 1.24
N LEU A 184 -1.54 3.40 0.22
CA LEU A 184 -1.59 4.86 0.27
C LEU A 184 -2.93 5.29 -0.30
N ILE A 185 -3.73 5.99 0.50
CA ILE A 185 -5.08 6.47 0.16
C ILE A 185 -5.04 8.00 0.17
N PRO A 186 -4.90 8.64 -1.01
CA PRO A 186 -4.85 10.09 -1.11
C PRO A 186 -6.20 10.71 -0.77
N ARG A 187 -6.19 11.78 0.04
CA ARG A 187 -7.36 12.64 0.32
C ARG A 187 -8.64 11.86 0.60
N VAL A 188 -8.65 11.06 1.67
CA VAL A 188 -9.66 10.01 1.89
C VAL A 188 -11.12 10.52 1.92
N LEU A 189 -11.37 11.77 2.35
CA LEU A 189 -12.71 12.36 2.37
C LEU A 189 -13.09 13.06 1.05
N ASP A 190 -12.14 13.29 0.14
CA ASP A 190 -12.40 13.82 -1.21
C ASP A 190 -13.02 12.74 -2.11
N ARG A 191 -12.99 11.46 -1.68
CA ARG A 191 -13.67 10.32 -2.33
C ARG A 191 -13.30 10.19 -3.80
N LEU A 192 -12.02 10.35 -4.11
CA LEU A 192 -11.51 10.26 -5.48
C LEU A 192 -11.78 8.86 -6.05
N PRO A 193 -12.30 8.72 -7.27
CA PRO A 193 -12.41 7.41 -7.93
C PRO A 193 -11.03 6.80 -8.17
N GLN A 194 -10.95 5.50 -8.45
CA GLN A 194 -9.69 4.80 -8.77
C GLN A 194 -9.17 5.21 -10.15
N GLN A 195 -8.71 6.45 -10.22
CA GLN A 195 -8.15 7.14 -11.38
C GLN A 195 -6.97 7.99 -10.90
N ILE A 196 -5.80 7.77 -11.48
CA ILE A 196 -4.61 8.58 -11.17
C ILE A 196 -4.77 10.00 -11.70
N ASP A 197 -4.35 10.95 -10.88
CA ASP A 197 -4.15 12.36 -11.23
C ASP A 197 -2.69 12.78 -10.91
N PRO A 198 -2.21 13.94 -11.42
CA PRO A 198 -0.84 14.36 -11.20
C PRO A 198 -0.45 14.54 -9.72
N GLU A 199 -1.36 15.03 -8.87
CA GLU A 199 -1.09 15.31 -7.46
C GLU A 199 -0.97 14.01 -6.67
N SER A 200 -1.93 13.09 -6.87
CA SER A 200 -1.92 11.79 -6.20
C SER A 200 -0.76 10.91 -6.64
N PHE A 201 -0.38 10.97 -7.92
CA PHE A 201 0.80 10.27 -8.42
C PHE A 201 2.09 10.83 -7.82
N LEU A 202 2.22 12.16 -7.76
CA LEU A 202 3.38 12.81 -7.16
C LEU A 202 3.53 12.44 -5.67
N LEU A 203 2.42 12.40 -4.92
CA LEU A 203 2.40 11.93 -3.53
C LEU A 203 2.96 10.50 -3.40
N ALA A 204 2.54 9.61 -4.30
CA ALA A 204 3.02 8.23 -4.30
C ALA A 204 4.53 8.14 -4.65
N LEU A 205 5.03 8.98 -5.55
CA LEU A 205 6.45 9.09 -5.86
C LEU A 205 7.27 9.63 -4.68
N HIS A 206 6.75 10.61 -3.94
CA HIS A 206 7.37 11.08 -2.70
C HIS A 206 7.50 9.95 -1.68
N MET A 207 6.45 9.14 -1.49
CA MET A 207 6.53 7.97 -0.62
C MET A 207 7.64 7.01 -1.03
N ALA A 208 7.76 6.69 -2.32
CA ALA A 208 8.83 5.82 -2.82
C ALA A 208 10.22 6.43 -2.60
N ALA A 209 10.38 7.74 -2.80
CA ALA A 209 11.63 8.45 -2.55
C ALA A 209 12.01 8.45 -1.06
N GLU A 210 11.05 8.72 -0.18
CA GLU A 210 11.24 8.72 1.28
C GLU A 210 11.54 7.33 1.84
N ALA A 211 10.93 6.29 1.28
CA ALA A 211 11.23 4.92 1.68
C ALA A 211 12.68 4.53 1.34
N ALA A 212 13.24 5.14 0.28
CA ALA A 212 14.61 4.99 -0.22
C ALA A 212 15.07 3.54 -0.46
N SER A 213 14.20 2.53 -0.33
CA SER A 213 14.55 1.12 -0.30
C SER A 213 14.49 0.47 -1.69
N PRO A 214 15.53 -0.30 -2.10
CA PRO A 214 15.49 -1.06 -3.36
C PRO A 214 14.45 -2.18 -3.35
N TYR A 215 13.92 -2.52 -2.17
CA TYR A 215 12.89 -3.52 -1.96
C TYR A 215 11.47 -2.92 -1.91
N PHE A 216 11.35 -1.60 -1.79
CA PHE A 216 10.06 -0.89 -1.78
C PHE A 216 9.44 -0.92 -3.17
N ARG A 217 8.22 -1.45 -3.28
CA ARG A 217 7.48 -1.55 -4.54
C ARG A 217 6.20 -0.74 -4.45
N LEU A 218 6.11 0.30 -5.25
CA LEU A 218 4.87 1.03 -5.47
C LEU A 218 4.11 0.43 -6.66
N GLY A 219 2.82 0.17 -6.48
CA GLY A 219 1.94 -0.38 -7.49
C GLY A 219 0.60 0.36 -7.56
N TYR A 220 -0.05 0.27 -8.72
CA TYR A 220 -1.39 0.79 -8.92
C TYR A 220 -2.18 -0.15 -9.82
N ASN A 221 -3.42 -0.43 -9.42
CA ASN A 221 -4.36 -1.19 -10.22
C ASN A 221 -5.52 -0.26 -10.59
N SER A 222 -5.81 -0.12 -11.88
CA SER A 222 -7.06 0.50 -12.34
C SER A 222 -8.24 -0.48 -12.20
N LEU A 223 -9.48 -0.02 -12.39
CA LEU A 223 -10.67 -0.89 -12.38
C LEU A 223 -10.60 -2.01 -13.44
N GLY A 224 -9.89 -1.77 -14.56
CA GLY A 224 -9.63 -2.78 -15.60
C GLY A 224 -8.44 -3.70 -15.32
N ALA A 225 -7.66 -3.42 -14.27
CA ALA A 225 -6.46 -4.17 -13.89
C ALA A 225 -6.64 -4.82 -12.50
N PHE A 226 -7.80 -5.43 -12.26
CA PHE A 226 -8.12 -6.17 -11.03
C PHE A 226 -8.15 -5.37 -9.72
N ALA A 227 -8.31 -4.04 -9.77
CA ALA A 227 -8.76 -3.31 -8.58
C ALA A 227 -10.12 -3.86 -8.12
N THR A 228 -10.37 -3.86 -6.81
CA THR A 228 -11.63 -4.34 -6.22
C THR A 228 -12.43 -3.23 -5.55
N ILE A 229 -11.83 -2.04 -5.42
CA ILE A 229 -12.38 -0.87 -4.74
C ILE A 229 -12.27 0.32 -5.69
N ASN A 230 -13.36 1.07 -5.86
CA ASN A 230 -13.37 2.33 -6.61
C ASN A 230 -13.23 3.53 -5.67
N HIS A 231 -12.07 3.63 -5.03
CA HIS A 231 -11.64 4.75 -4.20
C HIS A 231 -10.11 4.80 -4.34
N LEU A 232 -9.56 5.91 -4.82
CA LEU A 232 -8.15 6.05 -5.18
C LEU A 232 -7.22 5.50 -4.11
N HIS A 233 -6.41 4.51 -4.49
CA HIS A 233 -5.36 3.96 -3.67
C HIS A 233 -4.19 3.45 -4.51
N PHE A 234 -3.00 3.60 -3.96
CA PHE A 234 -1.78 2.93 -4.40
C PHE A 234 -1.46 1.78 -3.44
N GLN A 235 -0.82 0.74 -3.97
CA GLN A 235 -0.37 -0.43 -3.23
C GLN A 235 1.12 -0.26 -2.97
N HIS A 236 1.59 -0.55 -1.76
CA HIS A 236 3.01 -0.74 -1.48
C HIS A 236 3.24 -2.14 -0.95
N THR A 237 4.34 -2.79 -1.37
CA THR A 237 4.85 -4.01 -0.74
C THR A 237 6.37 -3.99 -0.65
N THR A 238 6.92 -4.71 0.35
CA THR A 238 8.35 -4.96 0.45
C THR A 238 8.66 -6.33 -0.15
N CYS A 239 9.35 -6.36 -1.29
CA CYS A 239 9.75 -7.60 -1.94
C CYS A 239 11.25 -7.83 -1.73
N GLN A 240 11.61 -8.90 -1.02
CA GLN A 240 13.01 -9.26 -0.75
C GLN A 240 13.79 -9.66 -2.03
N TYR A 241 13.08 -9.93 -3.12
CA TYR A 241 13.69 -10.22 -4.41
C TYR A 241 13.92 -8.93 -5.21
N LEU A 242 15.18 -8.66 -5.53
CA LEU A 242 15.55 -7.65 -6.50
C LEU A 242 15.07 -8.10 -7.89
N PHE A 243 14.06 -7.44 -8.44
CA PHE A 243 13.72 -7.62 -9.86
C PHE A 243 14.94 -7.27 -10.71
N LEU A 244 15.44 -8.26 -11.45
CA LEU A 244 16.52 -8.11 -12.43
C LEU A 244 16.03 -7.40 -13.70
N LEU A 245 15.34 -6.26 -13.59
CA LEU A 245 14.97 -5.47 -14.77
C LEU A 245 16.13 -4.63 -15.32
N ARG A 246 17.31 -4.67 -14.69
CA ARG A 246 18.55 -4.10 -15.22
C ARG A 246 19.80 -4.84 -14.73
N ARG A 247 20.05 -6.01 -15.30
CA ARG A 247 21.44 -6.34 -15.66
C ARG A 247 21.55 -6.16 -17.17
N ARG A 248 22.13 -5.03 -17.62
CA ARG A 248 22.95 -5.11 -18.83
C ARG A 248 24.02 -6.12 -18.47
N LEU A 249 23.95 -7.33 -19.01
CA LEU A 249 25.09 -8.24 -19.00
C LEU A 249 26.29 -7.41 -19.45
N PRO A 250 27.38 -7.32 -18.67
CA PRO A 250 28.61 -6.77 -19.20
C PRO A 250 28.91 -7.60 -20.45
N ARG A 251 29.03 -6.93 -21.61
CA ARG A 251 29.57 -7.59 -22.80
C ARG A 251 30.87 -8.24 -22.35
N ARG A 252 30.98 -9.56 -22.50
CA ARG A 252 32.25 -10.26 -22.31
C ARG A 252 33.26 -9.57 -23.22
N SER A 253 34.17 -8.80 -22.63
CA SER A 253 35.41 -8.44 -23.29
C SER A 253 36.17 -9.76 -23.52
N PRO A 254 36.63 -10.07 -24.74
CA PRO A 254 37.54 -11.17 -24.92
C PRO A 254 38.82 -10.83 -24.15
N LEU A 255 39.27 -11.74 -23.30
CA LEU A 255 40.61 -11.67 -22.71
C LEU A 255 41.63 -11.55 -23.85
N PRO A 256 42.62 -10.66 -23.78
CA PRO A 256 43.70 -10.67 -24.75
C PRO A 256 44.46 -12.00 -24.62
N SER A 257 44.62 -12.69 -25.75
CA SER A 257 45.48 -13.85 -25.83
C SER A 257 46.90 -13.42 -25.48
N VAL A 258 47.44 -13.95 -24.39
CA VAL A 258 48.86 -13.88 -24.10
C VAL A 258 49.57 -14.81 -25.08
N ARG A 259 50.42 -14.24 -25.94
CA ARG A 259 51.58 -14.90 -26.52
C ARG A 259 52.81 -14.18 -26.00
#